data_AF-A0A5Y7AM97-F1
#
_entry.id   AF-A0A5Y7AM97-F1
#
_cell.length_a   1.000
_cell.length_b   1.000
_cell.length_c   1.000
_cell.angle_alpha   90.00
_cell.angle_beta   90.00
_cell.angle_gamma   90.00
#
_symmetry.space_group_name_H-M   'P 1'
#
loop_
_entity.id
_entity.type
_entity.pdbx_description
1 polymer ?
#
loop_
_entity_poly.entity_id
_entity_poly.type
_entity_poly.pdbx_seq_one_letter_code
_entity_poly.pdbx_strand_id
1 'polypeptide(L)'
;MQSTGSSDGEIKNTYGSIKDAPQYPKGFRASQNGTVKNVVKNQEVLENLRKVEPGKWSKVYKDGYDVSGRRVSIHYFESQSGRVFNVKVKPEWSNFK
;
A
#
# COMPACT_ATOMS: atom_id res chain seq x y z
N MET A 1 24.11 4.56 15.44
CA MET A 1 23.70 4.64 14.02
C MET A 1 22.58 3.62 13.82
N GLN A 2 21.32 4.03 13.80
CA GLN A 2 20.21 3.11 13.51
C GLN A 2 19.80 3.31 12.05
N SER A 3 20.44 2.57 11.17
CA SER A 3 19.97 2.37 9.80
C SER A 3 19.07 1.13 9.84
N THR A 4 17.76 1.33 9.97
CA THR A 4 16.80 0.22 9.82
C THR A 4 16.80 -0.19 8.35
N GLY A 5 17.48 -1.30 8.07
CA GLY A 5 17.59 -1.90 6.75
C GLY A 5 16.23 -2.24 6.15
N SER A 6 16.09 -1.93 4.86
CA SER A 6 15.21 -2.64 3.95
C SER A 6 16.00 -2.90 2.67
N SER A 7 17.10 -3.62 2.85
CA SER A 7 17.98 -4.14 1.81
C SER A 7 17.48 -5.52 1.42
N ASP A 8 16.31 -5.59 0.79
CA ASP A 8 15.94 -6.77 0.01
C ASP A 8 14.98 -6.31 -1.09
N GLY A 9 15.55 -5.97 -2.25
CA GLY A 9 14.83 -5.49 -3.43
C GLY A 9 13.92 -6.55 -4.08
N GLU A 10 13.72 -7.69 -3.42
CA GLU A 10 12.93 -8.79 -3.92
C GLU A 10 11.47 -8.63 -3.50
N ILE A 11 10.59 -8.49 -4.50
CA ILE A 11 9.15 -8.38 -4.27
C ILE A 11 8.59 -9.77 -3.96
N LYS A 12 8.41 -10.02 -2.66
CA LYS A 12 7.80 -11.24 -2.13
C LYS A 12 6.35 -10.98 -1.74
N ASN A 13 5.46 -11.92 -2.08
CA ASN A 13 4.05 -11.92 -1.72
C ASN A 13 3.23 -10.76 -2.33
N THR A 14 2.54 -11.06 -3.42
CA THR A 14 1.54 -10.16 -4.03
C THR A 14 0.15 -10.75 -3.92
N TYR A 15 -0.86 -9.88 -3.93
CA TYR A 15 -2.26 -10.24 -3.75
C TYR A 15 -3.08 -9.77 -4.95
N GLY A 16 -4.20 -10.45 -5.23
CA GLY A 16 -5.10 -10.06 -6.31
C GLY A 16 -5.79 -8.72 -6.06
N SER A 17 -6.01 -8.39 -4.79
CA SER A 17 -6.54 -7.11 -4.33
C SER A 17 -6.03 -6.78 -2.93
N ILE A 18 -6.30 -5.55 -2.47
CA ILE A 18 -5.94 -5.16 -1.09
C ILE A 18 -6.67 -6.00 -0.04
N LYS A 19 -7.87 -6.51 -0.34
CA LYS A 19 -8.69 -7.29 0.61
C LYS A 19 -8.18 -8.71 0.81
N ASP A 20 -7.40 -9.22 -0.13
CA ASP A 20 -6.81 -10.57 -0.06
C ASP A 20 -5.51 -10.58 0.75
N ALA A 21 -4.97 -9.40 1.09
CA ALA A 21 -3.79 -9.28 1.90
C ALA A 21 -4.12 -9.57 3.38
N PRO A 22 -3.37 -10.45 4.07
CA PRO A 22 -3.60 -10.77 5.48
C PRO A 22 -3.41 -9.56 6.42
N GLN A 23 -2.67 -8.54 5.97
CA GLN A 23 -2.50 -7.28 6.69
C GLN A 23 -3.71 -6.35 6.59
N TYR A 24 -4.66 -6.62 5.69
CA TYR A 24 -5.85 -5.79 5.55
C TYR A 24 -6.72 -5.89 6.81
N PRO A 25 -7.02 -4.77 7.50
CA PRO A 25 -7.74 -4.83 8.76
C PRO A 25 -9.18 -5.30 8.54
N LYS A 26 -9.56 -6.39 9.22
CA LYS A 26 -10.96 -6.83 9.26
C LYS A 26 -11.83 -5.71 9.82
N GLY A 27 -12.96 -5.47 9.15
CA GLY A 27 -13.87 -4.39 9.52
C GLY A 27 -13.37 -2.99 9.19
N PHE A 28 -12.32 -2.83 8.37
CA PHE A 28 -11.88 -1.53 7.90
C PHE A 28 -13.02 -0.78 7.19
N ARG A 29 -13.21 0.48 7.57
CA ARG A 29 -14.20 1.39 6.98
C ARG A 29 -13.46 2.54 6.32
N ALA A 30 -13.49 2.59 4.99
CA ALA A 30 -12.85 3.67 4.24
C ALA A 30 -13.47 5.03 4.60
N SER A 31 -12.63 6.05 4.79
CA SER A 31 -13.09 7.42 4.95
C SER A 31 -13.53 7.99 3.60
N GLN A 32 -14.52 8.89 3.60
CA GLN A 32 -14.90 9.62 2.40
C GLN A 32 -13.71 10.46 1.93
N ASN A 33 -13.38 10.38 0.63
CA ASN A 33 -12.21 11.00 0.03
C ASN A 33 -10.86 10.60 0.66
N GLY A 34 -10.81 9.51 1.43
CA GLY A 34 -9.61 9.05 2.11
C GLY A 34 -8.61 8.29 1.22
N THR A 35 -8.76 8.31 -0.10
CA THR A 35 -7.86 7.56 -1.01
C THR A 35 -7.04 8.50 -1.87
N VAL A 36 -5.70 8.41 -1.78
CA VAL A 36 -4.75 9.08 -2.67
C VAL A 36 -3.94 8.05 -3.43
N LYS A 37 -3.80 8.26 -4.74
CA LYS A 37 -3.04 7.39 -5.65
C LYS A 37 -1.98 8.21 -6.36
N ASN A 38 -0.71 7.89 -6.09
CA ASN A 38 0.44 8.55 -6.68
C ASN A 38 1.21 7.57 -7.58
N VAL A 39 1.56 7.98 -8.80
CA VAL A 39 2.42 7.16 -9.66
C VAL A 39 3.76 6.91 -8.98
N VAL A 40 4.28 5.69 -9.03
CA VAL A 40 5.59 5.36 -8.46
C VAL A 40 6.68 6.09 -9.25
N LYS A 41 7.37 7.03 -8.61
CA LYS A 41 8.44 7.82 -9.23
C LYS A 41 9.85 7.24 -9.00
N ASN A 42 10.02 6.44 -7.94
CA ASN A 42 11.30 5.77 -7.68
C ASN A 42 11.50 4.65 -8.71
N GLN A 43 12.52 4.78 -9.55
CA GLN A 43 12.79 3.88 -10.67
C GLN A 43 13.13 2.45 -10.22
N GLU A 44 14.00 2.30 -9.22
CA GLU A 44 14.40 0.99 -8.69
C GLU A 44 13.18 0.20 -8.16
N VAL A 45 12.31 0.87 -7.40
CA VAL A 45 11.07 0.26 -6.91
C VAL A 45 10.14 -0.10 -8.07
N LEU A 46 10.00 0.79 -9.06
CA LEU A 46 9.15 0.54 -10.23
C LEU A 46 9.65 -0.63 -11.09
N GLU A 47 10.97 -0.77 -11.27
CA GLU A 47 11.56 -1.89 -11.99
C GLU A 47 11.28 -3.21 -11.29
N ASN A 48 11.46 -3.26 -9.97
CA ASN A 48 11.14 -4.46 -9.19
C ASN A 48 9.64 -4.80 -9.25
N LEU A 49 8.75 -3.80 -9.23
CA LEU A 49 7.31 -3.98 -9.41
C LEU A 49 6.96 -4.54 -10.79
N ARG A 50 7.66 -4.08 -11.83
CA ARG A 50 7.45 -4.55 -13.20
C ARG A 50 7.93 -5.97 -13.46
N LYS A 51 8.86 -6.49 -12.64
CA LYS A 51 9.23 -7.91 -12.66
C LYS A 51 8.07 -8.80 -12.20
N VAL A 52 7.20 -8.30 -11.31
CA VAL A 52 5.98 -9.00 -10.89
C VAL A 52 4.89 -8.88 -11.94
N GLU A 53 4.58 -7.66 -12.34
CA GLU A 53 3.58 -7.39 -13.36
C GLU A 53 3.97 -6.16 -14.18
N PRO A 54 4.12 -6.29 -15.51
CA PRO A 54 4.50 -5.16 -16.34
C PRO A 54 3.40 -4.09 -16.34
N GLY A 55 3.80 -2.85 -16.58
CA GLY A 55 2.87 -1.72 -16.74
C GLY A 55 3.01 -0.64 -15.67
N LYS A 56 1.89 0.04 -15.39
CA LYS A 56 1.83 1.16 -14.45
C LYS A 56 1.58 0.64 -13.03
N TRP A 57 2.36 1.18 -12.10
CA TRP A 57 2.18 0.97 -10.68
C TRP A 57 1.99 2.31 -9.98
N SER A 58 1.17 2.31 -8.93
CA SER A 58 0.94 3.47 -8.08
C SER A 58 1.15 3.13 -6.61
N LYS A 59 1.64 4.08 -5.84
CA LYS A 59 1.56 4.07 -4.38
C LYS A 59 0.19 4.58 -3.97
N VAL A 60 -0.54 3.77 -3.21
CA VAL A 60 -1.88 4.10 -2.71
C VAL A 60 -1.83 4.30 -1.19
N TYR A 61 -2.53 5.32 -0.74
CA TYR A 61 -2.78 5.65 0.66
C TYR A 61 -4.29 5.64 0.87
N LYS A 62 -4.78 4.74 1.73
CA LYS A 62 -6.21 4.55 1.98
C LYS A 62 -6.53 4.75 3.45
N ASP A 63 -6.98 5.94 3.77
CA ASP A 63 -7.42 6.37 5.10
C ASP A 63 -8.82 5.85 5.41
N GLY A 64 -9.01 5.54 6.69
CA GLY A 64 -10.27 5.05 7.20
C GLY A 64 -10.21 4.81 8.69
N TYR A 65 -11.08 3.90 9.13
CA TYR A 65 -11.24 3.53 10.52
C TYR A 65 -11.09 2.03 10.68
N ASP A 66 -10.45 1.60 11.77
CA ASP A 66 -10.48 0.20 12.19
C ASP A 66 -11.82 -0.15 12.86
N VAL A 67 -11.96 -1.42 13.26
CA VAL A 67 -13.14 -1.95 13.97
C VAL A 67 -13.45 -1.20 15.27
N SER A 68 -12.45 -0.64 15.95
CA SER A 68 -12.62 0.15 17.18
C SER A 68 -12.94 1.62 16.91
N GLY A 69 -13.05 2.03 15.64
CA GLY A 69 -13.28 3.42 15.25
C GLY A 69 -12.02 4.30 15.30
N ARG A 70 -10.83 3.72 15.44
CA ARG A 70 -9.56 4.47 15.43
C ARG A 70 -9.13 4.76 13.99
N ARG A 71 -8.52 5.91 13.79
CA ARG A 71 -7.98 6.31 12.47
C ARG A 71 -6.80 5.43 12.11
N VAL A 72 -6.84 4.91 10.88
CA VAL A 72 -5.73 4.16 10.28
C VAL A 72 -5.60 4.51 8.81
N SER A 73 -4.39 4.36 8.29
CA SER A 73 -4.08 4.49 6.87
C SER A 73 -3.44 3.21 6.35
N ILE A 74 -3.98 2.67 5.24
CA ILE A 74 -3.43 1.49 4.59
C ILE A 74 -2.60 1.93 3.40
N HIS A 75 -1.31 1.60 3.42
CA HIS A 75 -0.34 1.96 2.38
C HIS A 75 0.02 0.73 1.57
N TYR A 76 0.01 0.83 0.24
CA TYR A 76 0.33 -0.29 -0.63
C TYR A 76 0.75 0.17 -2.02
N PHE A 77 1.32 -0.73 -2.81
CA PHE A 77 1.50 -0.54 -4.26
C PHE A 77 0.38 -1.28 -4.99
N GLU A 78 -0.16 -0.66 -6.03
CA GLU A 78 -1.23 -1.22 -6.86
C GLU A 78 -0.86 -1.12 -8.34
N SER A 79 -0.95 -2.23 -9.06
CA SER A 79 -0.77 -2.28 -10.51
C SER A 79 -2.03 -1.79 -11.23
N GLN A 80 -1.95 -1.64 -12.55
CA GLN A 80 -3.11 -1.31 -13.37
C GLN A 80 -4.20 -2.40 -13.35
N SER A 81 -3.84 -3.67 -13.13
CA SER A 81 -4.80 -4.78 -13.04
C SER A 81 -5.47 -4.90 -11.67
N GLY A 82 -4.98 -4.18 -10.65
CA GLY A 82 -5.44 -4.28 -9.27
C GLY A 82 -4.56 -5.15 -8.36
N ARG A 83 -3.50 -5.76 -8.90
CA ARG A 83 -2.53 -6.52 -8.09
C ARG A 83 -1.87 -5.62 -7.05
N VAL A 84 -1.75 -6.13 -5.82
CA VAL A 84 -1.26 -5.37 -4.66
C VAL A 84 0.04 -5.95 -4.10
N PHE A 85 0.96 -5.06 -3.69
CA PHE A 85 2.18 -5.40 -2.98
C PHE A 85 2.41 -4.49 -1.75
N ASN A 86 3.11 -5.03 -0.74
CA ASN A 86 3.63 -4.32 0.42
C ASN A 86 2.55 -3.55 1.20
N VAL A 87 1.48 -4.27 1.58
CA VAL A 87 0.38 -3.75 2.38
C VAL A 87 0.87 -3.47 3.80
N LYS A 88 0.75 -2.22 4.24
CA LYS A 88 1.11 -1.76 5.58
C LYS A 88 -0.06 -0.98 6.18
N VAL A 89 -0.36 -1.24 7.44
CA VAL A 89 -1.31 -0.44 8.22
C VAL A 89 -0.52 0.52 9.09
N LYS A 90 -0.88 1.79 9.05
CA LYS A 90 -0.29 2.86 9.86
C LYS A 90 -1.35 3.46 10.80
N PRO A 91 -0.98 3.82 12.04
CA PRO A 91 -1.85 4.61 12.88
C PRO A 91 -2.04 6.01 12.29
N GLU A 92 -3.18 6.62 12.59
CA GLU A 92 -3.61 7.91 12.03
C GLU A 92 -3.79 7.92 10.51
N TRP A 93 -4.40 8.99 10.02
CA TRP A 93 -4.54 9.22 8.58
C TRP A 93 -3.22 9.71 7.98
N SER A 94 -3.06 9.51 6.67
CA SER A 94 -1.84 9.93 5.95
C SER A 94 -2.12 10.95 4.86
N ASN A 95 -3.39 11.19 4.50
CA ASN A 95 -3.77 12.15 3.47
C ASN A 95 -4.19 13.52 4.04
N PHE A 96 -3.54 13.98 5.11
CA PHE A 96 -3.76 15.34 5.60
C PHE A 96 -3.29 16.33 4.52
N LYS A 97 -4.20 17.20 4.08
CA LYS A 97 -3.91 18.35 3.23
C LYS A 97 -3.72 19.59 4.08
#